data_AF-A0A818NIU7-F1
#
_entry.id   AF-A0A818NIU7-F1
#
_cell.length_a   1.000
_cell.length_b   1.000
_cell.length_c   1.000
_cell.angle_alpha   90.00
_cell.angle_beta   90.00
_cell.angle_gamma   90.00
#
_symmetry.space_group_name_H-M   'P 1'
#
loop_
_entity.id
_entity.type
_entity.pdbx_description
1 polymer ?
#
loop_
_entity_poly.entity_id
_entity_poly.type
_entity_poly.pdbx_seq_one_letter_code
_entity_poly.pdbx_strand_id
1 'polypeptide(L)'
;MLGERLLPLIQQIQLELVGKITGMLLEIDNTELLHMLESSELLKAEVEQAIAILQTYQAKQAATNSAAQQNQISSFKKIKIKQNPSKCIGTYTYT
;
A
#
# COMPACT_ATOMS: atom_id res chain seq x y z
N MET A 1 -6.78 -25.46 2.14
CA MET A 1 -6.69 -24.01 1.88
C MET A 1 -7.33 -23.25 3.06
N LEU A 2 -6.58 -22.99 4.14
CA LEU A 2 -7.12 -22.27 5.31
C LEU A 2 -7.20 -20.75 5.07
N GLY A 3 -6.27 -20.20 4.28
CA GLY A 3 -6.24 -18.78 3.93
C GLY A 3 -7.52 -18.26 3.29
N GLU A 4 -8.17 -19.03 2.40
CA GLU A 4 -9.41 -18.59 1.74
C GLU A 4 -10.61 -18.47 2.69
N ARG A 5 -10.60 -19.19 3.81
CA ARG A 5 -11.63 -19.08 4.86
C ARG A 5 -11.36 -17.93 5.82
N LEU A 6 -10.08 -17.63 6.05
CA LEU A 6 -9.64 -16.57 6.95
C LEU A 6 -9.77 -15.18 6.29
N LEU A 7 -9.47 -15.09 5.00
CA LEU A 7 -9.47 -13.85 4.21
C LEU A 7 -10.76 -13.03 4.35
N PRO A 8 -11.98 -13.58 4.16
CA PRO A 8 -13.21 -12.80 4.26
C PRO A 8 -13.43 -12.26 5.70
N LEU A 9 -13.02 -13.01 6.72
CA LEU A 9 -13.14 -12.59 8.12
C LEU A 9 -12.24 -11.39 8.43
N ILE A 10 -10.99 -11.44 7.96
CA ILE A 10 -10.04 -10.32 8.13
C ILE A 10 -10.46 -9.13 7.27
N GLN A 11 -10.98 -9.35 6.06
CA GLN A 11 -11.45 -8.29 5.17
C GLN A 11 -12.55 -7.44 5.80
N GLN A 12 -13.43 -8.04 6.62
CA GLN A 12 -14.46 -7.30 7.33
C GLN A 12 -13.89 -6.34 8.38
N ILE A 13 -12.71 -6.66 8.93
CA ILE A 13 -12.04 -5.87 9.96
C ILE A 13 -11.15 -4.80 9.32
N GLN A 14 -10.32 -5.20 8.34
CA GLN A 14 -9.35 -4.32 7.70
C GLN A 14 -9.11 -4.70 6.24
N LEU A 15 -9.71 -3.94 5.31
CA LEU A 15 -9.57 -4.16 3.86
C LEU A 15 -8.20 -3.75 3.30
N GLU A 16 -7.65 -2.62 3.75
CA GLU A 16 -6.45 -2.03 3.14
C GLU A 16 -5.19 -2.89 3.32
N LEU A 17 -5.07 -3.55 4.47
CA LEU A 17 -3.89 -4.33 4.84
C LEU A 17 -4.16 -5.85 4.82
N VAL A 18 -5.34 -6.29 4.35
CA VAL A 18 -5.76 -7.70 4.48
C VAL A 18 -4.77 -8.67 3.88
N GLY A 19 -4.21 -8.36 2.71
CA GLY A 19 -3.27 -9.25 2.03
C GLY A 19 -1.97 -9.42 2.82
N LYS A 20 -1.52 -8.35 3.49
CA LYS A 20 -0.27 -8.36 4.26
C LYS A 20 -0.45 -8.99 5.64
N ILE A 21 -1.59 -8.71 6.29
CA ILE A 21 -1.99 -9.35 7.55
C ILE A 21 -2.20 -10.85 7.33
N THR A 22 -2.99 -11.24 6.31
CA THR A 22 -3.25 -12.65 6.00
C THR A 22 -1.96 -13.37 5.59
N GLY A 23 -1.07 -12.70 4.85
CA GLY A 23 0.25 -13.24 4.52
C GLY A 23 1.08 -13.56 5.76
N MET A 24 1.12 -12.65 6.74
CA MET A 24 1.80 -12.88 8.01
C MET A 24 1.13 -13.96 8.87
N LEU A 25 -0.20 -13.98 8.93
CA LEU A 25 -0.94 -15.01 9.69
C LEU A 25 -0.77 -16.40 9.08
N LEU A 26 -0.57 -16.51 7.77
CA LEU A 26 -0.29 -17.79 7.10
C LEU A 26 1.10 -18.37 7.43
N GLU A 27 1.97 -17.60 8.09
CA GLU A 27 3.25 -18.09 8.62
C GLU A 27 3.08 -18.79 9.98
N ILE A 28 1.89 -18.71 10.60
CA ILE A 28 1.56 -19.36 11.88
C ILE A 28 1.17 -20.84 11.65
N ASP A 29 1.43 -21.69 12.65
CA ASP A 29 1.07 -23.10 12.65
C ASP A 29 -0.43 -23.35 12.37
N ASN A 30 -0.73 -24.41 11.61
CA ASN A 30 -2.09 -24.76 11.20
C ASN A 30 -3.05 -24.98 12.39
N THR A 31 -2.54 -25.46 13.53
CA THR A 31 -3.35 -25.67 14.74
C THR A 31 -3.85 -24.34 15.31
N GLU A 32 -3.01 -23.31 15.29
CA GLU A 32 -3.36 -22.00 15.81
C GLU A 32 -4.30 -21.27 14.84
N LEU A 33 -4.08 -21.41 13.53
CA LEU A 33 -5.04 -20.95 12.51
C LEU A 33 -6.42 -21.59 12.67
N LEU A 34 -6.52 -22.86 13.08
CA LEU A 34 -7.80 -23.50 13.38
C LEU A 34 -8.47 -22.88 14.62
N HIS A 35 -7.71 -22.66 15.69
CA HIS A 35 -8.23 -21.98 16.88
C HIS A 35 -8.76 -20.57 16.59
N MET A 36 -8.11 -19.84 15.68
CA MET A 36 -8.58 -18.52 15.23
C MET A 36 -9.88 -18.59 14.42
N LEU A 37 -10.10 -19.69 13.67
CA LEU A 37 -11.37 -19.91 12.96
C LEU A 37 -12.50 -20.32 13.91
N GLU A 38 -12.19 -20.98 15.02
CA GLU A 38 -13.17 -21.35 16.04
C GLU A 38 -13.53 -20.18 16.97
N SER A 39 -12.62 -19.22 17.16
CA SER A 39 -12.83 -18.05 18.04
C SER A 39 -12.60 -16.72 17.33
N SER A 40 -13.69 -16.00 17.11
CA SER A 40 -13.64 -14.64 16.54
C SER A 40 -12.88 -13.63 17.42
N GLU A 41 -12.79 -13.87 18.73
CA GLU A 41 -12.04 -13.01 19.64
C GLU A 41 -10.52 -13.17 19.43
N LEU A 42 -10.04 -14.41 19.30
CA LEU A 42 -8.65 -14.70 18.98
C LEU A 42 -8.25 -14.12 17.63
N LEU A 43 -9.10 -14.28 16.60
CA LEU A 43 -8.85 -13.71 15.29
C LEU A 43 -8.67 -12.19 15.36
N LYS A 44 -9.53 -11.49 16.10
CA LYS A 44 -9.46 -10.03 16.22
C LYS A 44 -8.20 -9.59 16.96
N ALA A 45 -7.85 -10.29 18.05
CA ALA A 45 -6.63 -10.01 18.82
C ALA A 45 -5.38 -10.15 17.93
N GLU A 46 -5.28 -11.23 17.15
CA GLU A 46 -4.14 -11.44 16.24
C GLU A 46 -4.09 -10.42 15.10
N VAL A 47 -5.25 -10.05 14.54
CA VAL A 47 -5.30 -8.99 13.53
C VAL A 47 -4.78 -7.67 14.10
N GLU A 48 -5.13 -7.33 15.34
CA GLU A 48 -4.68 -6.10 15.99
C GLU A 48 -3.17 -6.12 16.29
N GLN A 49 -2.63 -7.28 16.73
CA GLN A 49 -1.19 -7.47 16.88
C GLN A 49 -0.46 -7.33 15.54
N ALA A 50 -0.96 -7.97 14.49
CA ALA A 50 -0.37 -7.88 13.15
C ALA A 50 -0.37 -6.44 12.61
N ILE A 51 -1.42 -5.65 12.87
CA ILE A 51 -1.46 -4.23 12.50
C ILE A 51 -0.36 -3.44 13.22
N ALA A 52 -0.21 -3.63 14.53
CA ALA A 52 0.83 -2.94 15.32
C ALA A 52 2.25 -3.29 14.84
N ILE A 53 2.48 -4.57 14.53
CA ILE A 53 3.74 -5.03 13.94
C ILE A 53 3.95 -4.36 12.58
N LEU A 54 2.96 -4.39 11.69
CA LEU A 54 3.07 -3.79 10.36
C LEU A 54 3.35 -2.29 10.41
N GLN A 55 2.73 -1.55 11.31
CA GLN A 55 2.99 -0.12 11.50
C GLN A 55 4.44 0.12 11.94
N THR A 56 4.93 -0.66 12.90
CA THR A 56 6.32 -0.60 13.37
C THR A 56 7.30 -0.94 12.25
N TYR A 57 7.01 -2.00 11.48
CA TYR A 57 7.81 -2.40 10.32
C TYR A 57 7.75 -1.36 9.20
N GLN A 58 6.62 -0.69 8.97
CA GLN A 58 6.53 0.38 7.97
C GLN A 58 7.34 1.61 8.38
N ALA A 59 7.27 2.02 9.65
CA ALA A 59 8.09 3.10 10.17
C ALA A 59 9.60 2.78 10.06
N LYS A 60 9.97 1.54 10.36
CA LYS A 60 11.35 1.04 10.23
C LYS A 60 11.78 0.94 8.76
N GLN A 61 10.89 0.50 7.88
CA GLN A 61 11.14 0.40 6.43
C GLN A 61 11.24 1.76 5.76
N ALA A 62 10.53 2.79 6.23
CA ALA A 62 10.71 4.15 5.71
C ALA A 62 12.13 4.68 5.99
N ALA A 63 12.72 4.31 7.13
CA ALA A 63 14.11 4.65 7.46
C ALA A 63 15.12 3.88 6.59
N THR A 64 14.83 2.63 6.20
CA THR A 64 15.74 1.82 5.36
C THR A 64 15.55 2.01 3.86
N ASN A 65 14.32 2.34 3.40
CA ASN A 65 14.01 2.55 1.98
C ASN A 65 14.49 3.90 1.42
N SER A 66 14.95 4.81 2.29
CA SER A 66 15.68 6.01 1.87
C SER A 66 16.98 5.69 1.12
N ALA A 67 17.48 4.45 1.20
CA ALA A 67 18.65 3.99 0.44
C ALA A 67 18.32 3.18 -0.83
N ALA A 68 17.07 2.75 -1.07
CA ALA A 68 16.79 1.74 -2.11
C ALA A 68 15.66 2.03 -3.13
N GLN A 69 14.70 2.91 -2.87
CA GLN A 69 13.60 3.15 -3.84
C GLN A 69 13.14 4.62 -3.87
N GLN A 70 13.98 5.48 -4.48
CA GLN A 70 13.63 6.87 -4.82
C GLN A 70 13.90 7.20 -6.30
N ASN A 71 13.92 6.18 -7.17
CA ASN A 71 14.02 6.37 -8.60
C ASN A 71 12.79 5.71 -9.24
N GLN A 72 11.94 6.50 -9.91
CA GLN A 72 10.92 6.14 -10.93
C GLN A 72 9.58 6.92 -10.85
N ILE A 73 9.43 8.00 -10.05
CA ILE A 73 8.26 8.92 -10.19
C ILE A 73 8.66 10.37 -10.52
N SER A 74 9.96 10.68 -10.59
CA SER A 74 10.43 12.03 -10.95
C SER A 74 10.44 12.31 -12.47
N SER A 75 10.03 11.37 -13.32
CA SER A 75 10.15 11.54 -14.79
C SER A 75 8.93 12.15 -15.49
N PHE A 76 7.75 12.22 -14.86
CA PHE A 76 6.56 12.77 -15.55
C PHE A 76 6.31 14.28 -15.36
N LYS A 77 7.10 14.99 -14.54
CA LYS A 77 6.95 16.45 -14.35
C LYS A 77 7.91 17.30 -15.20
N LYS A 78 8.32 16.79 -16.36
CA LYS A 78 9.12 17.53 -17.36
C LYS A 78 8.45 17.63 -18.73
N ILE A 79 7.13 17.78 -18.77
CA ILE A 79 6.48 18.48 -19.89
C ILE A 79 6.37 19.96 -19.49
N LYS A 80 7.52 20.62 -19.31
CA LYS A 80 7.56 22.08 -19.40
C LYS A 80 7.44 22.41 -20.88
N ILE A 81 6.21 22.65 -21.31
CA ILE A 81 5.84 23.60 -22.35
C ILE A 81 6.99 24.59 -22.60
N LYS A 82 7.68 24.44 -23.73
CA LYS A 82 8.58 25.47 -24.25
C LYS A 82 7.74 26.74 -24.42
N GLN A 83 7.89 27.67 -23.48
CA GLN A 83 7.75 29.08 -23.82
C GLN A 83 8.74 29.34 -24.94
N ASN A 84 8.24 29.43 -26.17
CA ASN A 84 8.94 30.05 -27.27
C ASN A 84 8.66 31.56 -27.17
N PRO A 85 9.66 32.40 -26.87
CA PRO A 85 9.50 33.84 -26.88
C PRO A 85 9.76 34.34 -28.29
N SER A 86 8.72 34.43 -29.11
CA SER A 86 8.79 35.23 -30.34
C SER A 86 7.44 35.89 -30.54
N LYS A 87 7.33 37.02 -29.86
CA LYS A 87 6.37 38.09 -30.10
C LYS A 87 6.64 38.66 -31.49
N CYS A 88 6.14 38.00 -32.53
CA CYS A 88 6.00 38.61 -33.83
C CYS A 88 4.65 39.32 -33.84
N ILE A 89 4.70 40.58 -33.42
CA ILE A 89 3.88 41.67 -33.93
C ILE A 89 3.56 41.43 -35.41
N GLY A 90 2.28 41.23 -35.71
CA GLY A 90 1.74 41.17 -37.05
C GLY A 90 0.30 41.65 -36.97
N THR A 91 0.08 42.90 -37.37
CA THR A 91 -1.23 43.52 -37.49
C THR A 91 -2.09 42.72 -38.47
N TYR A 92 -3.27 42.27 -38.04
CA TYR A 92 -4.28 41.76 -38.95
C TYR A 92 -4.93 42.94 -39.68
N THR A 93 -4.53 43.18 -40.92
CA THR A 93 -5.30 44.00 -41.86
C THR A 93 -6.21 43.08 -42.66
N TYR A 94 -7.52 43.30 -42.57
CA TYR A 94 -8.51 42.77 -43.51
C TYR A 94 -9.04 43.95 -44.34
N THR A 95 -8.93 43.81 -45.66
CA THR A 95 -9.39 44.70 -46.77
C THR A 95 -8.85 46.12 -46.83
#